data_AF-A0A4Q5ZTQ1-F1
#
_entry.id   AF-A0A4Q5ZTQ1-F1
#
_cell.length_a   1.000
_cell.length_b   1.000
_cell.length_c   1.000
_cell.angle_alpha   90.00
_cell.angle_beta   90.00
_cell.angle_gamma   90.00
#
_symmetry.space_group_name_H-M   'P 1'
#
loop_
_entity.id
_entity.type
_entity.pdbx_description
1 polymer ?
#
loop_
_entity_poly.entity_id
_entity_poly.type
_entity_poly.pdbx_seq_one_letter_code
_entity_poly.pdbx_strand_id
1 'polypeptide(L)'
;MFIIDAHLDLSMNALEWNRDLKRSVQQIRDTETGLTDRPDRAKGTVSLPALREGNIGLVVATQIARYVAPGNPLPGWHSPEQAWAQTQGQLAWYKAMEAAGEMKMISSLVELEQHIIDWETSTSTKKAIGYIL
;
A
#
# COMPACT_ATOMS: atom_id res chain seq x y z
N MET A 1 2.22 -8.95 19.74
CA MET A 1 1.63 -9.92 18.80
C MET A 1 1.83 -9.41 17.39
N PHE A 2 2.80 -9.93 16.63
CA PHE A 2 3.01 -9.55 15.22
C PHE A 2 1.78 -9.92 14.37
N ILE A 3 1.19 -8.95 13.68
CA ILE A 3 0.00 -9.17 12.83
C ILE A 3 0.41 -9.07 11.35
N ILE A 4 -0.19 -9.93 10.55
CA ILE A 4 -0.05 -9.95 9.10
C ILE A 4 -1.42 -9.61 8.49
N ASP A 5 -1.44 -8.65 7.57
CA ASP A 5 -2.59 -8.43 6.69
C ASP A 5 -2.34 -9.13 5.36
N ALA A 6 -3.24 -10.02 4.95
CA ALA A 6 -3.07 -10.86 3.77
C ALA A 6 -3.54 -10.18 2.46
N HIS A 7 -4.03 -8.94 2.49
CA HIS A 7 -4.45 -8.24 1.28
C HIS A 7 -4.65 -6.72 1.48
N LEU A 8 -3.71 -5.89 1.01
CA LEU A 8 -3.85 -4.43 1.06
C LEU A 8 -3.52 -3.71 -0.25
N ASP A 9 -4.43 -2.82 -0.65
CA ASP A 9 -4.35 -2.01 -1.88
C ASP A 9 -3.61 -0.68 -1.66
N LEU A 10 -2.39 -0.76 -1.12
CA LEU A 10 -1.63 0.43 -0.72
C LEU A 10 -1.29 1.34 -1.91
N SER A 11 -0.68 0.78 -2.96
CA SER A 11 -0.22 1.53 -4.13
C SER A 11 -1.39 2.14 -4.93
N MET A 12 -2.53 1.46 -5.03
CA MET A 12 -3.75 2.02 -5.62
C MET A 12 -4.23 3.23 -4.82
N ASN A 13 -4.30 3.14 -3.49
CA ASN A 13 -4.66 4.29 -2.65
C ASN A 13 -3.67 5.44 -2.79
N ALA A 14 -2.37 5.14 -2.88
CA ALA A 14 -1.34 6.16 -3.01
C ALA A 14 -1.41 6.89 -4.35
N LEU A 15 -1.53 6.15 -5.46
CA LEU A 15 -1.40 6.71 -6.81
C LEU A 15 -2.73 7.16 -7.41
N GLU A 16 -3.80 6.41 -7.20
CA GLU A 16 -5.09 6.73 -7.80
C GLU A 16 -5.92 7.67 -6.94
N TRP A 17 -5.93 7.45 -5.62
CA TRP A 17 -6.56 8.39 -4.68
C TRP A 17 -5.63 9.53 -4.27
N ASN A 18 -4.37 9.57 -4.72
CA ASN A 18 -3.41 10.62 -4.35
C ASN A 18 -3.25 10.77 -2.82
N ARG A 19 -3.21 9.65 -2.10
CA ARG A 19 -3.06 9.62 -0.64
C ARG A 19 -1.59 9.47 -0.27
N ASP A 20 -1.02 10.45 0.43
CA ASP A 20 0.30 10.26 1.06
C ASP A 20 0.17 9.33 2.27
N LEU A 21 0.41 8.04 2.08
CA LEU A 21 0.28 7.01 3.11
C LEU A 21 1.32 7.13 4.24
N LYS A 22 2.29 8.06 4.15
CA LYS A 22 3.18 8.38 5.27
C LYS A 22 2.49 9.25 6.33
N ARG A 23 1.38 9.92 5.98
CA ARG A 23 0.59 10.73 6.90
C ARG A 23 -0.37 9.87 7.69
N SER A 24 -0.83 10.37 8.83
CA SER A 24 -1.90 9.70 9.58
C SER A 24 -3.19 9.63 8.78
N VAL A 25 -4.03 8.64 9.08
CA VAL A 25 -5.37 8.49 8.47
C VAL A 25 -6.17 9.77 8.59
N GLN A 26 -6.17 10.43 9.75
CA GLN A 26 -6.91 11.67 9.94
C GLN A 26 -6.42 12.77 9.00
N GLN A 27 -5.11 12.99 8.90
CA GLN A 27 -4.53 13.98 8.01
C GLN A 27 -4.87 13.73 6.53
N ILE A 28 -4.91 12.45 6.11
CA ILE A 28 -5.34 12.09 4.76
C ILE A 28 -6.82 12.47 4.56
N ARG A 29 -7.69 12.08 5.49
CA ARG A 29 -9.12 12.39 5.40
C ARG A 29 -9.40 13.89 5.37
N ASP A 30 -8.67 14.66 6.18
CA ASP A 30 -8.80 16.12 6.21
C ASP A 30 -8.51 16.73 4.84
N THR A 31 -7.47 16.27 4.13
CA THR A 31 -7.14 16.75 2.77
C THR A 31 -8.15 16.37 1.71
N GLU A 32 -8.99 15.37 1.96
CA GLU A 32 -10.03 14.91 1.04
C GLU A 32 -11.41 15.51 1.33
N THR A 33 -11.53 16.37 2.35
CA THR A 33 -12.81 16.96 2.77
C THR A 33 -13.46 17.73 1.63
N GLY A 34 -14.69 17.35 1.28
CA GLY A 34 -15.47 17.97 0.21
C GLY A 34 -15.17 17.46 -1.20
N LEU A 35 -14.19 16.56 -1.38
CA LEU A 35 -13.94 15.91 -2.67
C LEU A 35 -14.98 14.81 -2.94
N THR A 36 -15.49 14.77 -4.17
CA THR A 36 -16.53 13.81 -4.62
C THR A 36 -16.17 13.11 -5.93
N ASP A 37 -14.93 13.25 -6.39
CA ASP A 37 -14.42 12.72 -7.67
C ASP A 37 -14.22 11.20 -7.66
N ARG A 38 -14.00 10.61 -6.48
CA ARG A 38 -13.78 9.17 -6.28
C ARG A 38 -14.60 8.64 -5.11
N PRO A 39 -14.95 7.35 -5.11
CA PRO A 39 -15.59 6.74 -3.94
C PRO A 39 -14.65 6.84 -2.73
N ASP A 40 -15.24 6.88 -1.54
CA ASP A 40 -14.53 6.80 -0.26
C ASP A 40 -13.50 7.90 0.03
N ARG A 41 -13.62 9.06 -0.64
CA ARG A 41 -12.97 10.31 -0.20
C ARG A 41 -13.31 10.59 1.26
N ALA A 42 -12.29 10.97 2.02
CA ALA A 42 -12.33 11.20 3.46
C ALA A 42 -12.75 9.98 4.31
N LYS A 43 -12.75 8.76 3.73
CA LYS A 43 -13.14 7.52 4.44
C LYS A 43 -12.03 6.46 4.52
N GLY A 44 -10.85 6.69 3.94
CA GLY A 44 -9.73 5.74 3.99
C GLY A 44 -9.36 5.36 5.44
N THR A 45 -8.99 4.10 5.69
CA THR A 45 -8.73 3.56 7.04
C THR A 45 -7.28 3.13 7.27
N VAL A 46 -6.48 3.02 6.20
CA VAL A 46 -5.12 2.49 6.23
C VAL A 46 -4.11 3.60 5.90
N SER A 47 -3.03 3.65 6.66
CA SER A 47 -1.82 4.44 6.41
C SER A 47 -0.63 3.72 7.05
N LEU A 48 0.61 4.03 6.66
CA LEU A 48 1.78 3.41 7.26
C LEU A 48 1.88 3.66 8.77
N PRO A 49 1.58 4.87 9.30
CA PRO A 49 1.44 5.06 10.74
C PRO A 49 0.37 4.18 11.39
N ALA A 50 -0.82 4.07 10.78
CA ALA A 50 -1.89 3.24 11.32
C ALA A 50 -1.55 1.75 11.36
N LEU A 51 -0.80 1.24 10.37
CA LEU A 51 -0.30 -0.14 10.38
C LEU A 51 0.64 -0.39 11.56
N ARG A 52 1.55 0.56 11.84
CA ARG A 52 2.45 0.50 13.01
C ARG A 52 1.67 0.52 14.31
N GLU A 53 0.71 1.43 14.45
CA GLU A 53 -0.16 1.53 15.63
C GLU A 53 -0.98 0.25 15.86
N GLY A 54 -1.49 -0.35 14.78
CA GLY A 54 -2.20 -1.63 14.81
C GLY A 54 -1.29 -2.86 14.98
N ASN A 55 0.03 -2.66 15.08
CA ASN A 55 1.04 -3.71 15.14
C ASN A 55 0.99 -4.70 13.95
N ILE A 56 0.60 -4.21 12.77
CA ILE A 56 0.62 -4.92 11.49
C ILE A 56 2.00 -4.69 10.87
N GLY A 57 2.86 -5.69 10.98
CA GLY A 57 4.26 -5.59 10.57
C GLY A 57 4.55 -6.12 9.17
N LEU A 58 3.66 -6.93 8.61
CA LEU A 58 3.79 -7.50 7.27
C LEU A 58 2.45 -7.44 6.55
N VAL A 59 2.50 -7.09 5.26
CA VAL A 59 1.31 -7.03 4.41
C VAL A 59 1.55 -7.79 3.12
N VAL A 60 0.54 -8.45 2.58
CA VAL A 60 0.53 -8.87 1.18
C VAL A 60 -0.01 -7.68 0.38
N ALA A 61 0.92 -6.99 -0.28
CA ALA A 61 0.65 -5.80 -1.06
C ALA A 61 0.15 -6.17 -2.46
N THR A 62 -0.68 -5.31 -3.06
CA THR A 62 -1.22 -5.55 -4.39
C THR A 62 -0.66 -4.58 -5.43
N GLN A 63 -0.65 -5.04 -6.68
CA GLN A 63 -0.61 -4.20 -7.88
C GLN A 63 -1.90 -4.44 -8.66
N ILE A 64 -2.75 -3.41 -8.78
CA ILE A 64 -4.09 -3.55 -9.36
C ILE A 64 -4.20 -2.73 -10.64
N ALA A 65 -4.41 -3.42 -11.75
CA ALA A 65 -4.82 -2.80 -12.99
C ALA A 65 -5.61 -3.81 -13.83
N ARG A 66 -6.95 -3.69 -13.83
CA ARG A 66 -7.81 -4.59 -14.60
C ARG A 66 -7.86 -4.11 -16.05
N TYR A 67 -7.43 -4.94 -16.99
CA TYR A 67 -7.81 -4.80 -18.39
C TYR A 67 -9.28 -5.23 -18.59
N VAL A 68 -10.03 -4.46 -19.37
CA VAL A 68 -11.45 -4.67 -19.67
C VAL A 68 -11.59 -5.04 -21.14
N ALA A 69 -11.95 -6.30 -21.39
CA ALA A 69 -12.26 -6.77 -22.73
C ALA A 69 -13.59 -6.15 -23.25
N PRO A 70 -13.76 -6.02 -24.58
CA PRO A 70 -15.01 -5.51 -25.16
C PRO A 70 -16.25 -6.24 -24.63
N GLY A 71 -17.26 -5.47 -24.21
CA GLY A 71 -18.52 -6.00 -23.66
C GLY A 71 -18.50 -6.31 -22.15
N ASN A 72 -17.36 -6.18 -21.47
CA ASN A 72 -17.31 -6.30 -20.01
C ASN A 72 -17.82 -5.00 -19.35
N PRO A 73 -18.81 -5.06 -18.44
CA PRO A 73 -19.42 -3.86 -17.85
C PRO A 73 -18.58 -3.24 -16.72
N LEU A 74 -17.50 -3.89 -16.29
CA LEU A 74 -16.67 -3.41 -15.19
C LEU A 74 -15.71 -2.30 -15.65
N PRO A 75 -15.42 -1.30 -14.80
CA PRO A 75 -14.42 -0.28 -15.11
C PRO A 75 -13.00 -0.86 -15.10
N GLY A 76 -12.11 -0.24 -15.87
CA GLY A 76 -10.69 -0.57 -15.94
C GLY A 76 -10.01 -0.03 -17.21
N TRP A 77 -8.84 -0.56 -17.52
CA TRP A 77 -8.01 -0.15 -18.65
C TRP A 77 -8.48 -0.77 -19.96
N HIS A 78 -8.33 -0.06 -21.06
CA HIS A 78 -8.81 -0.48 -22.39
C HIS A 78 -7.75 -1.23 -23.21
N SER A 79 -6.55 -1.44 -22.66
CA SER A 79 -5.56 -2.36 -23.23
C SER A 79 -4.72 -3.03 -22.14
N PRO A 80 -4.16 -4.23 -22.42
CA PRO A 80 -3.20 -4.87 -21.53
C PRO A 80 -1.96 -4.02 -21.24
N GLU A 81 -1.46 -3.26 -22.23
CA GLU A 81 -0.28 -2.40 -22.10
C GLU A 81 -0.54 -1.23 -21.17
N GLN A 82 -1.74 -0.63 -21.23
CA GLN A 82 -2.17 0.40 -20.28
C GLN A 82 -2.24 -0.16 -18.85
N ALA A 83 -2.84 -1.34 -18.69
CA ALA A 83 -2.91 -2.01 -17.40
C ALA A 83 -1.51 -2.32 -16.84
N TRP A 84 -0.61 -2.84 -17.68
CA TRP A 84 0.77 -3.11 -17.31
C TRP A 84 1.52 -1.83 -16.92
N ALA A 85 1.40 -0.75 -17.71
CA ALA A 85 2.03 0.53 -17.39
C ALA A 85 1.55 1.06 -16.02
N GLN A 86 0.26 0.90 -15.70
CA GLN A 86 -0.28 1.26 -14.40
C GLN A 86 0.32 0.44 -13.25
N THR A 87 0.52 -0.87 -13.41
CA THR A 87 1.18 -1.67 -12.38
C THR A 87 2.65 -1.30 -12.20
N GLN A 88 3.35 -0.89 -13.26
CA GLN A 88 4.73 -0.41 -13.14
C GLN A 88 4.83 0.87 -12.32
N GLY A 89 3.85 1.78 -12.42
CA GLY A 89 3.75 2.94 -11.53
C GLY A 89 3.58 2.53 -10.07
N GLN A 90 2.73 1.52 -9.81
CA GLN A 90 2.51 0.98 -8.47
C GLN A 90 3.76 0.30 -7.89
N LEU A 91 4.49 -0.48 -8.69
CA LEU A 91 5.78 -1.06 -8.30
C LEU A 91 6.81 0.03 -7.99
N ALA A 92 6.88 1.09 -8.81
CA ALA A 92 7.79 2.21 -8.59
C ALA A 92 7.48 2.94 -7.26
N TRP A 93 6.20 3.04 -6.88
CA TRP A 93 5.82 3.60 -5.58
C TRP A 93 6.35 2.78 -4.40
N TYR A 94 6.22 1.45 -4.43
CA TYR A 94 6.78 0.60 -3.37
C TYR A 94 8.30 0.78 -3.26
N LYS A 95 9.03 0.76 -4.38
CA LYS A 95 10.48 1.01 -4.40
C LYS A 95 10.87 2.38 -3.83
N ALA A 96 10.05 3.41 -4.08
CA ALA A 96 10.26 4.73 -3.49
C ALA A 96 10.03 4.72 -1.96
N MET A 97 9.07 3.94 -1.47
CA MET A 97 8.84 3.74 -0.03
C MET A 97 9.96 2.93 0.63
N GLU A 98 10.54 1.96 -0.09
CA GLU A 98 11.75 1.25 0.35
C GLU A 98 12.94 2.21 0.47
N ALA A 99 13.19 3.03 -0.56
CA ALA A 99 14.27 4.03 -0.53
C ALA A 99 14.08 5.06 0.60
N ALA A 100 12.84 5.36 0.98
CA ALA A 100 12.51 6.24 2.10
C ALA A 100 12.58 5.55 3.48
N GLY A 101 12.86 4.24 3.53
CA GLY A 101 12.88 3.43 4.75
C GLY A 101 11.49 3.23 5.38
N GLU A 102 10.42 3.49 4.64
CA GLU A 102 9.04 3.34 5.12
C GLU A 102 8.55 1.89 5.00
N MET A 103 9.02 1.18 3.97
CA MET A 103 8.64 -0.19 3.65
C MET A 103 9.88 -1.03 3.33
N LYS A 104 9.73 -2.36 3.33
CA LYS A 104 10.78 -3.31 2.93
C LYS A 104 10.15 -4.50 2.22
N MET A 105 10.58 -4.82 1.00
CA MET A 105 10.13 -6.03 0.32
C MET A 105 10.67 -7.27 1.04
N ILE A 106 9.82 -8.26 1.23
CA ILE A 106 10.16 -9.57 1.77
C ILE A 106 9.98 -10.59 0.65
N SER A 107 11.09 -11.13 0.17
CA SER A 107 11.16 -11.99 -1.01
C SER A 107 11.69 -13.40 -0.72
N SER A 108 12.12 -13.66 0.52
CA SER A 108 12.63 -14.96 0.96
C SER A 108 12.25 -15.27 2.40
N LEU A 109 12.36 -16.56 2.77
CA LEU A 109 12.16 -17.00 4.15
C LEU A 109 13.16 -16.34 5.11
N VAL A 110 14.42 -16.21 4.71
CA VAL A 110 15.47 -15.58 5.54
C VAL A 110 15.14 -14.11 5.80
N GLU A 111 14.68 -13.39 4.78
CA GLU A 111 14.25 -11.99 4.95
C GLU A 111 13.01 -11.88 5.85
N LEU A 112 12.07 -12.82 5.75
CA LEU A 112 10.89 -12.87 6.60
C LEU A 112 11.26 -13.09 8.07
N GLU A 113 12.10 -14.08 8.35
CA GLU A 113 12.58 -14.38 9.70
C GLU A 113 13.31 -13.18 10.30
N GLN A 114 14.21 -12.55 9.53
CA GLN A 114 14.90 -11.34 9.96
C GLN A 114 13.93 -10.18 10.22
N HIS A 115 12.93 -9.98 9.37
CA HIS A 115 11.94 -8.93 9.52
C HIS A 115 11.10 -9.10 10.79
N ILE A 116 10.73 -10.34 11.15
CA ILE A 116 10.02 -10.64 12.39
C ILE A 116 10.90 -10.29 13.60
N ILE A 117 12.17 -10.72 13.59
CA ILE A 117 13.13 -10.40 14.67
C ILE A 117 13.30 -8.89 14.81
N ASP A 118 13.52 -8.18 13.70
CA ASP A 118 13.68 -6.72 13.68
C ASP A 118 12.42 -6.03 14.22
N TRP A 119 11.23 -6.52 13.84
CA TRP A 119 9.97 -5.95 14.31
C TRP A 119 9.77 -6.13 15.81
N GLU A 120 10.09 -7.31 16.36
CA GLU A 120 9.88 -7.60 17.78
C GLU A 120 10.92 -6.93 18.69
N THR A 121 12.16 -6.79 18.22
CA THR A 121 13.28 -6.28 19.02
C THR A 121 13.49 -4.77 18.89
N SER A 122 13.04 -4.16 17.79
CA SER A 122 13.27 -2.73 17.54
C SER A 122 12.50 -1.84 18.53
N THR A 123 13.21 -0.84 19.06
CA THR A 123 12.67 0.25 19.88
C THR A 123 12.26 1.47 19.04
N SER A 124 12.50 1.44 17.72
CA SER A 124 12.10 2.52 16.81
C SER A 124 10.57 2.60 16.72
N THR A 125 10.05 3.83 16.76
CA THR A 125 8.64 4.12 16.46
C THR A 125 8.35 4.10 14.95
N LYS A 126 9.40 4.12 14.12
CA LYS A 126 9.33 4.13 12.66
C LYS A 126 9.85 2.82 12.08
N LYS A 127 9.25 1.70 12.47
CA LYS A 127 9.56 0.37 11.90
C LYS A 127 9.13 0.34 10.43
N ALA A 128 9.97 -0.19 9.55
CA ALA A 128 9.58 -0.39 8.16
C ALA A 128 8.44 -1.41 8.09
N ILE A 129 7.42 -1.14 7.27
CA ILE A 129 6.35 -2.11 7.02
C ILE A 129 6.88 -3.14 6.01
N GLY A 130 6.93 -4.40 6.38
CA GLY A 130 7.27 -5.48 5.46
C GLY A 130 6.16 -5.67 4.44
N TYR A 131 6.49 -5.95 3.19
CA TYR A 131 5.49 -6.33 2.19
C TYR A 131 5.95 -7.49 1.31
N ILE A 132 5.00 -8.33 0.92
CA ILE A 132 5.14 -9.34 -0.13
C ILE A 132 4.38 -8.84 -1.34
N LEU A 133 4.95 -8.98 -2.53
CA LEU A 133 4.40 -8.48 -3.80
C LEU A 133 4.28 -9.58 -4.84
#